data_AF-A0A182SK97-F1
#
_entry.id   AF-A0A182SK97-F1
#
_cell.length_a   1.000
_cell.length_b   1.000
_cell.length_c   1.000
_cell.angle_alpha   90.00
_cell.angle_beta   90.00
_cell.angle_gamma   90.00
#
_symmetry.space_group_name_H-M   'P 1'
#
loop_
_entity.id
_entity.type
_entity.pdbx_description
1 polymer ?
#
loop_
_entity_poly.entity_id
_entity_poly.type
_entity_poly.pdbx_seq_one_letter_code
_entity_poly.pdbx_strand_id
1 'polypeptide(L)'
;MPEVAQFHLGDLVNVFRHGSLVMQNISERTTPTNGCVLFGTVSGAIGLVTQIQSDFYEFLRKLQENLTNTIKSVGKIDHAYWRSFHTDAKMERCEGFIDGDLVESFLDLSREKMQEASMMLEIDVDGSKRDATVDDIIKIVEDLTRIH
;
A
#
# COMPACT_ATOMS: atom_id res chain seq x y z
N MET A 1 1.14 -11.77 23.14
CA MET A 1 2.00 -10.99 22.23
C MET A 1 1.38 -9.60 22.12
N PRO A 2 2.16 -8.51 22.09
CA PRO A 2 1.62 -7.17 21.83
C PRO A 2 1.04 -7.10 20.41
N GLU A 3 -0.01 -6.30 20.23
CA GLU A 3 -0.51 -5.91 18.90
C GLU A 3 0.54 -5.00 18.25
N VAL A 4 1.04 -5.37 17.07
CA VAL A 4 2.11 -4.62 16.35
C VAL A 4 1.61 -3.99 15.04
N ALA A 5 0.38 -4.28 14.64
CA ALA A 5 -0.24 -3.75 13.42
C ALA A 5 -1.77 -3.78 13.53
N GLN A 6 -2.43 -2.79 12.95
CA GLN A 6 -3.88 -2.64 12.95
C GLN A 6 -4.36 -1.83 11.74
N PHE A 7 -5.51 -2.22 11.18
CA PHE A 7 -6.06 -1.63 9.96
C PHE A 7 -7.58 -1.83 9.89
N HIS A 8 -8.31 -0.79 9.50
CA HIS A 8 -9.74 -0.90 9.18
C HIS A 8 -9.95 -1.22 7.70
N LEU A 9 -10.31 -2.48 7.43
CA LEU A 9 -10.58 -2.96 6.07
C LEU A 9 -11.88 -2.38 5.48
N GLY A 10 -12.90 -2.17 6.33
CA GLY A 10 -14.24 -1.75 5.90
C GLY A 10 -15.15 -2.91 5.46
N ASP A 11 -14.73 -4.16 5.65
CA ASP A 11 -15.49 -5.36 5.28
C ASP A 11 -15.20 -6.52 6.26
N LEU A 12 -16.06 -7.54 6.25
CA LEU A 12 -15.94 -8.71 7.10
C LEU A 12 -15.28 -9.85 6.33
N VAL A 13 -14.06 -10.21 6.73
CA VAL A 13 -13.32 -11.35 6.17
C VAL A 13 -13.90 -12.67 6.68
N ASN A 14 -14.26 -13.56 5.76
CA ASN A 14 -14.77 -14.90 6.09
C ASN A 14 -13.72 -16.01 5.93
N VAL A 15 -12.73 -15.82 5.05
CA VAL A 15 -11.73 -16.85 4.75
C VAL A 15 -10.39 -16.22 4.41
N PHE A 16 -9.32 -16.84 4.90
CA PHE A 16 -7.94 -16.61 4.48
C PHE A 16 -7.39 -17.87 3.81
N ARG A 17 -6.60 -17.71 2.75
CA ARG A 17 -5.94 -18.82 2.06
C ARG A 17 -4.57 -18.41 1.53
N HIS A 18 -3.54 -19.15 1.92
CA HIS A 18 -2.23 -19.02 1.28
C HIS A 18 -2.32 -19.37 -0.20
N GLY A 19 -1.78 -18.51 -1.05
CA GLY A 19 -1.82 -18.66 -2.50
C GLY A 19 -1.75 -17.32 -3.20
N SER A 20 -1.57 -17.35 -4.52
CA SER A 20 -1.52 -16.17 -5.39
C SER A 20 -2.25 -16.51 -6.69
N LEU A 21 -2.88 -15.51 -7.31
CA LEU A 21 -3.60 -15.67 -8.58
C LEU A 21 -2.73 -15.37 -9.81
N VAL A 22 -1.54 -14.82 -9.60
CA VAL A 22 -0.59 -14.45 -10.66
C VAL A 22 0.44 -15.54 -10.90
N MET A 23 0.96 -15.63 -12.13
CA MET A 23 2.09 -16.51 -12.44
C MET A 23 3.33 -16.05 -11.67
N GLN A 24 3.87 -16.93 -10.83
CA GLN A 24 5.08 -16.64 -10.05
C GLN A 24 6.33 -16.79 -10.93
N ASN A 25 6.58 -15.81 -11.80
CA ASN A 25 7.88 -15.67 -12.48
C ASN A 25 8.87 -15.04 -11.49
N ILE A 26 9.42 -15.89 -10.60
CA ILE A 26 10.32 -15.49 -9.50
C ILE A 26 11.55 -14.71 -10.00
N SER A 27 11.96 -14.91 -11.25
CA SER A 27 13.15 -14.31 -11.86
C SER A 27 13.04 -12.82 -12.22
N GLU A 28 11.84 -12.24 -12.27
CA GLU A 28 11.62 -10.86 -12.74
C GLU A 28 11.09 -9.91 -11.67
N ARG A 29 10.93 -10.37 -10.43
CA ARG A 29 10.42 -9.53 -9.33
C ARG A 29 11.47 -8.53 -8.86
N THR A 30 11.25 -7.28 -9.17
CA THR A 30 11.98 -6.11 -8.63
C THR A 30 11.48 -5.72 -7.25
N THR A 31 10.21 -5.98 -6.91
CA THR A 31 9.60 -5.67 -5.62
C THR A 31 9.69 -6.82 -4.62
N PRO A 32 10.31 -6.60 -3.44
CA PRO A 32 10.55 -7.66 -2.45
C PRO A 32 9.31 -7.87 -1.55
N THR A 33 8.29 -8.52 -2.10
CA THR A 33 7.13 -9.00 -1.34
C THR A 33 7.34 -10.43 -0.84
N ASN A 34 7.10 -10.70 0.43
CA ASN A 34 7.24 -12.02 1.04
C ASN A 34 5.88 -12.61 1.44
N GLY A 35 5.63 -13.85 1.03
CA GLY A 35 4.37 -14.53 1.29
C GLY A 35 3.21 -13.94 0.50
N CYS A 36 2.08 -14.66 0.48
CA CYS A 36 0.87 -14.19 -0.17
C CYS A 36 -0.33 -14.90 0.46
N VAL A 37 -1.25 -14.12 1.02
CA VAL A 37 -2.49 -14.62 1.61
C VAL A 37 -3.64 -13.92 0.93
N LEU A 38 -4.46 -14.68 0.21
CA LEU A 38 -5.73 -14.21 -0.31
C LEU A 38 -6.77 -14.23 0.80
N PHE A 39 -7.70 -13.29 0.76
CA PHE A 39 -8.86 -13.29 1.63
C PHE A 39 -10.14 -13.00 0.86
N GLY A 40 -11.24 -13.60 1.31
CA GLY A 40 -12.58 -13.36 0.78
C GLY A 40 -13.48 -12.77 1.85
N THR A 41 -14.28 -11.77 1.48
CA THR A 41 -15.18 -11.06 2.39
C THR A 41 -16.65 -11.39 2.15
N VAL A 42 -17.52 -10.95 3.07
CA VAL A 42 -18.98 -11.10 2.94
C VAL A 42 -19.53 -10.35 1.73
N SER A 43 -18.99 -9.17 1.40
CA SER A 43 -19.46 -8.38 0.25
C SER A 43 -19.11 -9.00 -1.11
N GLY A 44 -18.25 -10.02 -1.13
CA GLY A 44 -17.74 -10.64 -2.35
C GLY A 44 -16.41 -10.07 -2.82
N ALA A 45 -15.80 -9.13 -2.07
CA ALA A 45 -14.45 -8.67 -2.35
C ALA A 45 -13.43 -9.79 -2.10
N ILE A 46 -12.43 -9.86 -2.98
CA ILE A 46 -11.25 -10.71 -2.84
C ILE A 46 -10.06 -9.77 -2.72
N GLY A 47 -9.30 -9.89 -1.63
CA GLY A 47 -8.10 -9.10 -1.42
C GLY A 47 -6.88 -9.96 -1.15
N LEU A 48 -5.73 -9.30 -1.08
CA LEU A 48 -4.43 -9.93 -0.89
C LEU A 48 -3.68 -9.21 0.25
N VAL A 49 -3.04 -9.99 1.11
CA VAL A 49 -2.07 -9.51 2.10
C VAL A 49 -0.72 -10.12 1.79
N THR A 50 0.29 -9.25 1.70
CA THR A 50 1.69 -9.62 1.54
C THR A 50 2.57 -8.86 2.52
N GLN A 51 3.70 -9.44 2.89
CA GLN A 51 4.70 -8.76 3.70
C GLN A 51 5.69 -8.02 2.81
N ILE A 52 6.24 -6.92 3.32
CA ILE A 52 7.27 -6.11 2.68
C ILE A 52 8.42 -5.86 3.67
N GLN A 53 9.59 -5.53 3.14
CA GLN A 53 10.75 -5.17 3.98
C GLN A 53 10.55 -3.80 4.65
N SER A 54 11.19 -3.59 5.80
CA SER A 54 11.02 -2.38 6.62
C SER A 54 11.33 -1.09 5.86
N ASP A 55 12.42 -1.06 5.08
CA ASP A 55 12.80 0.12 4.31
C ASP A 55 11.76 0.45 3.23
N PHE A 56 11.18 -0.60 2.63
CA PHE A 56 10.13 -0.44 1.64
C PHE A 56 8.79 -0.03 2.26
N TYR A 57 8.48 -0.51 3.47
CA TYR A 57 7.35 -0.01 4.25
C TYR A 57 7.46 1.49 4.53
N GLU A 58 8.63 1.98 4.98
CA GLU A 58 8.81 3.41 5.22
C GLU A 58 8.69 4.26 3.95
N PHE A 59 9.21 3.75 2.83
CA PHE A 59 9.03 4.38 1.52
C PHE A 59 7.54 4.48 1.14
N LEU A 60 6.80 3.36 1.18
CA LEU A 60 5.39 3.32 0.81
C LEU A 60 4.51 4.11 1.79
N ARG A 61 4.86 4.14 3.09
CA ARG A 61 4.17 4.95 4.10
C ARG A 61 4.25 6.43 3.76
N LYS A 62 5.44 6.92 3.40
CA LYS A 62 5.63 8.32 2.96
C LYS A 62 4.89 8.62 1.66
N LEU A 63 4.93 7.70 0.70
CA LEU A 63 4.16 7.85 -0.54
C LEU A 63 2.66 7.92 -0.26
N GLN A 64 2.14 7.07 0.62
CA GLN A 64 0.75 7.10 1.07
C GLN A 64 0.39 8.44 1.71
N GLU A 65 1.24 8.97 2.60
CA GLU A 65 1.06 10.29 3.22
C GLU A 65 1.05 11.43 2.20
N ASN A 66 1.90 11.36 1.17
CA ASN A 66 1.88 12.34 0.09
C ASN A 66 0.60 12.22 -0.75
N LEU A 67 0.16 11.00 -1.06
CA LEU A 67 -1.04 10.73 -1.84
C LEU A 67 -2.31 11.24 -1.16
N THR A 68 -2.44 11.09 0.17
CA THR A 68 -3.61 11.61 0.89
C THR A 68 -3.71 13.13 0.84
N ASN A 69 -2.58 13.84 0.71
CA ASN A 69 -2.55 15.30 0.56
C ASN A 69 -2.89 15.75 -0.88
N THR A 70 -2.46 14.99 -1.89
CA THR A 70 -2.64 15.33 -3.32
C THR A 70 -4.00 14.88 -3.89
N ILE A 71 -4.58 13.81 -3.34
CA ILE A 71 -5.85 13.24 -3.80
C ILE A 71 -7.02 13.88 -3.06
N LYS A 72 -7.98 14.42 -3.82
CA LYS A 72 -9.23 14.95 -3.25
C LYS A 72 -10.17 13.78 -2.95
N SER A 73 -10.33 13.46 -1.67
CA SER A 73 -11.26 12.43 -1.22
C SER A 73 -12.72 12.78 -1.53
N VAL A 74 -13.49 11.79 -2.00
CA VAL A 74 -14.94 11.90 -2.20
C VAL A 74 -15.61 12.10 -0.84
N GLY A 75 -16.46 13.12 -0.74
CA GLY A 75 -17.09 13.47 0.55
C GLY A 75 -16.14 14.09 1.57
N LYS A 76 -14.88 14.40 1.20
CA LYS A 76 -13.85 14.98 2.08
C LYS A 76 -13.57 14.11 3.32
N ILE A 77 -13.66 12.80 3.18
CA ILE A 77 -13.34 11.86 4.26
C ILE A 77 -11.82 11.70 4.31
N ASP A 78 -11.23 11.93 5.49
CA ASP A 78 -9.81 11.70 5.71
C ASP A 78 -9.49 10.20 5.61
N HIS A 79 -8.48 9.84 4.82
CA HIS A 79 -8.03 8.47 4.65
C HIS A 79 -7.52 7.85 5.96
N ALA A 80 -6.76 8.61 6.76
CA ALA A 80 -6.25 8.16 8.04
C ALA A 80 -7.40 7.90 9.04
N TYR A 81 -8.47 8.69 8.95
CA TYR A 81 -9.70 8.43 9.69
C TYR A 81 -10.37 7.14 9.22
N TRP A 82 -10.55 6.96 7.90
CA TRP A 82 -11.17 5.77 7.33
C TRP A 82 -10.43 4.47 7.69
N ARG A 83 -9.09 4.47 7.58
CA ARG A 83 -8.27 3.27 7.87
C ARG A 83 -7.93 3.07 9.34
N SER A 84 -8.26 4.01 10.22
CA SER A 84 -8.03 3.88 11.67
C SER A 84 -8.78 2.67 12.23
N PHE A 85 -8.08 1.87 13.03
CA PHE A 85 -8.70 0.73 13.70
C PHE A 85 -9.84 1.21 14.58
N HIS A 86 -11.03 0.64 14.39
CA HIS A 86 -12.24 1.10 15.04
C HIS A 86 -13.08 -0.06 15.57
N THR A 87 -13.47 0.07 16.83
CA THR A 87 -14.41 -0.80 17.55
C THR A 87 -15.31 0.09 18.38
N ASP A 88 -16.41 -0.46 18.92
CA ASP A 88 -17.30 0.27 19.83
C ASP A 88 -16.57 0.82 21.07
N ALA A 89 -15.45 0.20 21.47
CA ALA A 89 -14.70 0.55 22.67
C ALA A 89 -13.51 1.48 22.43
N LYS A 90 -12.84 1.38 21.28
CA LYS A 90 -11.62 2.13 20.98
C LYS A 90 -11.48 2.47 19.50
N MET A 91 -10.78 3.58 19.26
CA MET A 91 -10.34 4.02 17.95
C MET A 91 -8.84 4.34 18.02
N GLU A 92 -8.04 3.67 17.20
CA GLU A 92 -6.59 3.77 17.19
C GLU A 92 -6.08 3.97 15.76
N ARG A 93 -4.90 4.59 15.60
CA ARG A 93 -4.36 4.87 14.26
C ARG A 93 -3.99 3.59 13.53
N CYS A 94 -4.14 3.60 12.21
CA CYS A 94 -3.58 2.56 11.36
C CYS A 94 -2.05 2.49 11.52
N GLU A 95 -1.52 1.31 11.79
CA GLU A 95 -0.08 1.07 11.97
C GLU A 95 0.30 -0.31 11.42
N GLY A 96 1.48 -0.43 10.81
CA GLY A 96 1.98 -1.71 10.29
C GLY A 96 1.29 -2.22 9.02
N PHE A 97 0.45 -1.40 8.38
CA PHE A 97 -0.23 -1.69 7.13
C PHE A 97 -0.06 -0.54 6.13
N ILE A 98 0.03 -0.90 4.86
CA ILE A 98 -0.03 0.01 3.71
C ILE A 98 -1.30 -0.32 2.92
N ASP A 99 -2.03 0.72 2.53
CA ASP A 99 -3.22 0.60 1.70
C ASP A 99 -2.82 0.52 0.21
N GLY A 100 -2.82 -0.70 -0.33
CA GLY A 100 -2.47 -0.98 -1.72
C GLY A 100 -3.34 -0.20 -2.71
N ASP A 101 -4.65 -0.11 -2.45
CA ASP A 101 -5.60 0.61 -3.32
C ASP A 101 -5.22 2.09 -3.47
N LEU A 102 -4.78 2.72 -2.37
CA LEU A 102 -4.35 4.11 -2.39
C LEU A 102 -3.00 4.25 -3.12
N VAL A 103 -2.04 3.36 -2.86
CA VAL A 103 -0.74 3.39 -3.55
C VAL A 103 -0.89 3.22 -5.06
N GLU A 104 -1.74 2.29 -5.50
CA GLU A 104 -1.98 2.02 -6.92
C GLU A 104 -2.66 3.18 -7.65
N SER A 105 -3.50 3.94 -6.95
CA SER A 105 -4.11 5.15 -7.50
C SER A 105 -3.11 6.21 -7.96
N PHE A 106 -1.83 6.11 -7.55
CA PHE A 106 -0.75 6.94 -8.08
C PHE A 106 -0.68 6.89 -9.61
N LEU A 107 -0.90 5.72 -10.22
CA LEU A 107 -0.82 5.53 -11.67
C LEU A 107 -1.96 6.26 -12.43
N ASP A 108 -3.05 6.59 -11.75
CA ASP A 108 -4.19 7.32 -12.32
C ASP A 108 -4.04 8.84 -12.22
N LEU A 109 -2.99 9.34 -11.56
CA LEU A 109 -2.77 10.77 -11.37
C LEU A 109 -2.23 11.45 -12.65
N SER A 110 -2.49 12.75 -12.77
CA SER A 110 -1.79 13.57 -13.77
C SER A 110 -0.30 13.68 -13.42
N ARG A 111 0.54 13.94 -14.43
CA ARG A 111 1.98 14.05 -14.22
C ARG A 111 2.35 15.15 -13.21
N GLU A 112 1.61 16.25 -13.16
CA GLU A 112 1.83 17.30 -12.15
C GLU A 112 1.56 16.79 -10.73
N LYS A 113 0.48 16.02 -10.54
CA LYS A 113 0.14 15.42 -9.24
C LYS A 113 1.09 14.30 -8.85
N MET A 114 1.57 13.52 -9.82
CA MET A 114 2.62 12.54 -9.54
C MET A 114 3.88 13.24 -9.02
N GLN A 115 4.29 14.36 -9.60
CA GLN A 115 5.43 15.15 -9.11
C GLN A 115 5.20 15.66 -7.68
N GLU A 116 4.01 16.14 -7.37
CA GLU A 116 3.62 16.54 -6.01
C GLU A 116 3.72 15.38 -5.03
N ALA A 117 3.15 14.22 -5.38
CA ALA A 117 3.18 13.03 -4.55
C ALA A 117 4.59 12.42 -4.41
N SER A 118 5.51 12.74 -5.33
CA SER A 118 6.89 12.25 -5.33
C SER A 118 7.84 13.06 -4.45
N MET A 119 7.41 14.21 -3.91
CA MET A 119 8.28 15.11 -3.17
C MET A 119 8.84 14.45 -1.89
N MET A 120 10.13 14.68 -1.63
CA MET A 120 10.85 14.20 -0.43
C MET A 120 10.86 12.67 -0.26
N LEU A 121 10.60 11.92 -1.33
CA LEU A 121 10.84 10.49 -1.39
C LEU A 121 12.27 10.23 -1.85
N GLU A 122 12.96 9.34 -1.14
CA GLU A 122 14.31 8.89 -1.49
C GLU A 122 14.26 7.40 -1.84
N ILE A 123 15.06 7.00 -2.82
CA ILE A 123 15.32 5.61 -3.16
C ILE A 123 16.81 5.31 -3.01
N ASP A 124 17.11 4.10 -2.58
CA ASP A 124 18.48 3.58 -2.55
C ASP A 124 18.81 2.97 -3.92
N VAL A 125 19.84 3.50 -4.57
CA VAL A 125 20.40 2.96 -5.81
C VAL A 125 21.86 2.64 -5.55
N ASP A 126 22.20 1.35 -5.56
CA ASP A 126 23.56 0.83 -5.36
C ASP A 126 24.24 1.34 -4.07
N GLY A 127 23.48 1.50 -2.98
CA GLY A 127 23.96 1.95 -1.67
C GLY A 127 24.04 3.48 -1.53
N SER A 128 23.53 4.22 -2.52
CA SER A 128 23.45 5.68 -2.51
C SER A 128 22.00 6.14 -2.57
N LYS A 129 21.59 6.96 -1.59
CA LYS A 129 20.26 7.58 -1.60
C LYS A 129 20.21 8.74 -2.57
N ARG A 130 19.15 8.78 -3.38
CA ARG A 130 18.80 9.94 -4.22
C ARG A 130 17.30 10.19 -4.17
N ASP A 131 16.89 11.39 -4.56
CA ASP A 131 15.49 11.71 -4.75
C ASP A 131 14.86 10.73 -5.77
N ALA A 132 13.69 10.22 -5.42
CA ALA A 132 12.87 9.39 -6.28
C ALA A 132 12.25 10.25 -7.38
N THR A 133 12.45 9.86 -8.63
CA THR A 133 11.75 10.49 -9.74
C THR A 133 10.35 9.89 -9.89
N VAL A 134 9.47 10.59 -10.60
CA VAL A 134 8.14 10.07 -10.94
C VAL A 134 8.25 8.71 -11.65
N ASP A 135 9.21 8.55 -12.58
CA ASP A 135 9.35 7.30 -13.33
C ASP A 135 9.85 6.14 -12.43
N ASP A 136 10.65 6.43 -11.41
CA ASP A 136 11.04 5.42 -10.41
C ASP A 136 9.81 4.92 -9.64
N ILE A 137 8.92 5.83 -9.22
CA ILE A 137 7.71 5.49 -8.47
C ILE A 137 6.70 4.77 -9.37
N ILE A 138 6.52 5.21 -10.63
CA ILE A 138 5.69 4.50 -11.62
C ILE A 138 6.14 3.05 -11.70
N LYS A 139 7.45 2.81 -11.90
CA LYS A 139 7.99 1.45 -12.00
C LYS A 139 7.71 0.63 -10.74
N ILE A 140 7.95 1.20 -9.56
CA ILE A 140 7.68 0.52 -8.28
C ILE A 140 6.20 0.14 -8.14
N VAL A 141 5.28 1.06 -8.45
CA VAL A 141 3.84 0.82 -8.33
C VAL A 141 3.35 -0.16 -9.40
N GLU A 142 3.84 -0.07 -10.65
CA GLU A 142 3.58 -1.08 -11.70
C GLU A 142 4.09 -2.48 -11.32
N ASP A 143 5.20 -2.56 -10.58
CA ASP A 143 5.71 -3.84 -10.10
C ASP A 143 4.86 -4.39 -8.94
N LEU A 144 4.25 -3.52 -8.12
CA LEU A 144 3.30 -3.90 -7.07
C LEU A 144 1.97 -4.39 -7.63
N THR A 145 1.42 -3.76 -8.68
CA THR A 145 0.14 -4.19 -9.28
C THR A 145 0.21 -5.61 -9.85
N ARG A 146 1.40 -6.10 -10.19
CA ARG A 146 1.63 -7.47 -10.70
C ARG A 146 1.47 -8.58 -9.66
N ILE A 147 1.21 -8.27 -8.39
CA ILE A 147 1.10 -9.29 -7.34
C ILE A 147 -0.30 -9.92 -7.25
N HIS A 148 -1.32 -9.32 -7.90
CA HIS A 148 -2.71 -9.76 -7.83
C HIS A 148 -3.38 -9.81 -9.21
#